data_AF-A0A0N8KER0-F1
#
_entry.id   AF-A0A0N8KER0-F1
#
_cell.length_a   1.000
_cell.length_b   1.000
_cell.length_c   1.000
_cell.angle_alpha   90.00
_cell.angle_beta   90.00
_cell.angle_gamma   90.00
#
_symmetry.space_group_name_H-M   'P 1'
#
loop_
_entity.id
_entity.type
_entity.pdbx_description
1 polymer ?
#
loop_
_entity_poly.entity_id
_entity_poly.type
_entity_poly.pdbx_seq_one_letter_code
_entity_poly.pdbx_strand_id
1 'polypeptide(L)'
;MITMSNWAHNLRQTASAALSAALTLAVTLLLASTAQADRWAQPPAEERAVSWSGELPACDDRLVLSRIAARFDTRESRFWDSGIRLTELTQARQIALRPWGESYIPRRFCSVRAMLTSEAGTHHSRVDYIIVEGRGIFGHWGVEWCVADLVRHQHAGPDCRAFRP
;
A
#
# COMPACT_ATOMS: atom_id res chain seq x y z
N MET A 1 9.86 -67.69 24.06
CA MET A 1 10.81 -66.59 23.77
C MET A 1 10.26 -65.52 22.80
N ILE A 2 8.97 -65.50 22.44
CA ILE A 2 8.42 -64.55 21.43
C ILE A 2 7.80 -63.29 22.09
N THR A 3 7.45 -63.33 23.38
CA THR A 3 6.77 -62.22 24.06
C THR A 3 7.68 -61.06 24.45
N MET A 4 8.98 -61.26 24.67
CA MET A 4 9.90 -60.16 25.06
C MET A 4 10.30 -59.25 23.89
N SER A 5 10.19 -59.73 22.63
CA SER A 5 10.54 -58.97 21.42
C SER A 5 9.52 -57.86 21.11
N ASN A 6 8.22 -58.14 21.24
CA ASN A 6 7.15 -57.18 20.93
C ASN A 6 7.11 -55.97 21.88
N TRP A 7 7.55 -56.14 23.13
CA TRP A 7 7.60 -55.04 24.11
C TRP A 7 8.69 -54.03 23.76
N ALA A 8 9.87 -54.51 23.35
CA ALA A 8 10.96 -53.64 22.95
C ALA A 8 10.65 -52.82 21.68
N HIS A 9 9.86 -53.36 20.75
CA HIS A 9 9.41 -52.64 19.56
C HIS A 9 8.35 -51.58 19.87
N ASN A 10 7.37 -51.88 20.73
CA ASN A 10 6.37 -50.91 21.17
C ASN A 10 6.99 -49.74 21.95
N LEU A 11 7.92 -50.02 22.87
CA LEU A 11 8.65 -48.98 23.62
C LEU A 11 9.47 -48.06 22.71
N ARG A 12 10.10 -48.61 21.67
CA ARG A 12 10.82 -47.82 20.66
C ARG A 12 9.87 -46.96 19.83
N GLN A 13 8.72 -47.50 19.40
CA GLN A 13 7.72 -46.75 18.63
C GLN A 13 7.09 -45.60 19.43
N THR A 14 6.75 -45.82 20.71
CA THR A 14 6.20 -44.78 21.58
C THR A 14 7.23 -43.69 21.91
N ALA A 15 8.50 -44.07 22.11
CA ALA A 15 9.57 -43.12 22.35
C ALA A 15 9.86 -42.26 21.11
N SER A 16 9.89 -42.85 19.91
CA SER A 16 10.05 -42.11 18.66
C SER A 16 8.89 -41.15 18.39
N ALA A 17 7.64 -41.57 18.63
CA ALA A 17 6.47 -40.70 18.48
C ALA A 17 6.47 -39.51 19.46
N ALA A 18 6.86 -39.73 20.71
CA ALA A 18 6.99 -38.68 21.71
C ALA A 18 8.11 -37.68 21.38
N LEU A 19 9.26 -38.17 20.89
CA LEU A 19 10.35 -37.30 20.42
C LEU A 19 9.94 -36.46 19.23
N SER A 20 9.24 -37.04 18.24
CA SER A 20 8.75 -36.29 17.08
C SER A 20 7.76 -35.20 17.47
N ALA A 21 6.80 -35.50 18.37
CA ALA A 21 5.83 -34.53 18.86
C ALA A 21 6.51 -33.38 19.64
N ALA A 22 7.49 -33.70 20.50
CA ALA A 22 8.27 -32.70 21.23
C ALA A 22 9.09 -31.82 20.29
N LEU A 23 9.69 -32.39 19.23
CA LEU A 23 10.45 -31.63 18.23
C LEU A 23 9.54 -30.67 17.46
N THR A 24 8.36 -31.14 17.02
CA THR A 24 7.39 -30.28 16.32
C THR A 24 6.90 -29.14 17.19
N LEU A 25 6.60 -29.41 18.47
CA LEU A 25 6.15 -28.39 19.41
C LEU A 25 7.25 -27.35 19.69
N ALA A 26 8.49 -27.80 19.90
CA ALA A 26 9.63 -26.90 20.10
C ALA A 26 9.88 -26.00 18.88
N VAL A 27 9.81 -26.55 17.66
CA VAL A 27 9.94 -25.76 16.42
C VAL A 27 8.80 -24.75 16.28
N THR A 28 7.55 -25.11 16.59
CA THR A 28 6.43 -24.14 16.54
C THR A 28 6.58 -23.00 17.55
N LEU A 29 7.07 -23.28 18.76
CA LEU A 29 7.33 -22.26 19.79
C LEU A 29 8.47 -21.31 19.39
N LEU A 30 9.53 -21.82 18.76
CA LEU A 30 10.64 -21.03 18.23
C LEU A 30 10.21 -20.13 17.05
N LEU A 31 9.32 -20.60 16.18
CA LEU A 31 8.80 -19.79 15.06
C LEU A 31 7.81 -18.71 15.53
N ALA A 32 7.04 -18.98 16.59
CA ALA A 32 6.13 -17.99 17.17
C ALA A 32 6.90 -16.83 17.86
N SER A 33 8.05 -17.12 18.49
CA SER A 33 8.84 -16.08 19.17
C SER A 33 9.49 -15.08 18.21
N THR A 34 9.91 -15.53 17.01
CA THR A 34 10.48 -14.62 16.00
C THR A 34 9.43 -13.69 15.42
N ALA A 35 8.20 -14.17 15.19
CA ALA A 35 7.09 -13.34 14.68
C ALA A 35 6.69 -12.22 15.66
N GLN A 36 6.70 -12.50 16.96
CA GLN A 36 6.41 -11.49 18.00
C GLN A 36 7.50 -10.43 18.12
N ALA A 37 8.78 -10.82 17.97
CA ALA A 37 9.90 -9.90 18.05
C ALA A 37 9.88 -8.85 16.93
N ASP A 38 9.59 -9.27 15.69
CA ASP A 38 9.47 -8.36 14.54
C ASP A 38 8.32 -7.35 14.71
N ARG A 39 7.17 -7.79 15.24
CA ARG A 39 6.02 -6.90 15.50
C ARG A 39 6.32 -5.87 16.59
N TRP A 40 7.17 -6.21 17.57
CA TRP A 40 7.58 -5.26 18.60
C TRP A 40 8.62 -4.27 18.08
N ALA A 41 9.53 -4.71 17.22
CA ALA A 41 10.53 -3.86 16.57
C ALA A 41 9.90 -2.91 15.53
N GLN A 42 8.94 -3.40 14.74
CA GLN A 42 8.23 -2.64 13.71
C GLN A 42 6.71 -2.92 13.77
N PRO A 43 6.00 -2.35 14.75
CA PRO A 43 4.56 -2.55 14.86
C PRO A 43 3.84 -2.00 13.61
N PRO A 44 2.68 -2.58 13.24
CA PRO A 44 1.85 -2.03 12.17
C PRO A 44 1.47 -0.58 12.50
N ALA A 45 1.19 0.22 11.48
CA ALA A 45 1.01 1.66 11.61
C ALA A 45 -0.05 2.05 12.66
N GLU A 46 -1.07 1.23 12.80
CA GLU A 46 -2.20 1.36 13.71
C GLU A 46 -1.82 1.13 15.18
N GLU A 47 -0.76 0.36 15.44
CA GLU A 47 -0.30 -0.01 16.78
C GLU A 47 0.92 0.80 17.24
N ARG A 48 1.39 1.74 16.42
CA ARG A 48 2.48 2.63 16.78
C ARG A 48 2.08 3.53 17.95
N ALA A 49 3.08 3.99 18.72
CA ALA A 49 2.87 4.96 19.80
C ALA A 49 2.15 6.24 19.33
N VAL A 50 2.42 6.66 18.09
CA VAL A 50 1.56 7.58 17.35
C VAL A 50 0.85 6.76 16.28
N SER A 51 -0.37 6.33 16.59
CA SER A 51 -1.17 5.44 15.75
C SER A 51 -1.71 6.15 14.52
N TRP A 52 -1.75 5.43 13.41
CA TRP A 52 -2.48 5.81 12.19
C TRP A 52 -3.81 5.05 12.16
N SER A 53 -4.83 5.58 11.49
CA SER A 53 -6.12 4.90 11.34
C SER A 53 -6.07 3.75 10.34
N GLY A 54 -5.23 3.86 9.29
CA GLY A 54 -5.27 2.93 8.16
C GLY A 54 -6.44 3.17 7.20
N GLU A 55 -7.30 4.14 7.51
CA GLU A 55 -8.51 4.43 6.74
C GLU A 55 -8.19 5.33 5.55
N LEU A 56 -7.98 4.69 4.40
CA LEU A 56 -7.77 5.39 3.12
C LEU A 56 -8.97 5.20 2.20
N PRO A 57 -9.49 6.29 1.60
CA PRO A 57 -10.57 6.19 0.62
C PRO A 57 -10.16 5.33 -0.58
N ALA A 58 -11.16 4.84 -1.30
CA ALA A 58 -10.97 4.11 -2.54
C ALA A 58 -10.40 5.02 -3.64
N CYS A 59 -9.81 4.41 -4.69
CA CYS A 59 -9.23 5.19 -5.78
C CYS A 59 -10.28 5.98 -6.56
N ASP A 60 -11.49 5.44 -6.73
CA ASP A 60 -12.62 6.03 -7.43
C ASP A 60 -13.50 6.93 -6.53
N ASP A 61 -13.07 7.19 -5.30
CA ASP A 61 -13.77 8.08 -4.38
C ASP A 61 -13.91 9.49 -4.99
N ARG A 62 -15.14 9.99 -5.00
CA ARG A 62 -15.48 11.28 -5.61
C ARG A 62 -14.74 12.46 -4.97
N LEU A 63 -14.49 12.42 -3.66
CA LEU A 63 -13.75 13.47 -2.96
C LEU A 63 -12.27 13.45 -3.34
N VAL A 64 -11.69 12.27 -3.54
CA VAL A 64 -10.31 12.14 -4.03
C VAL A 64 -10.16 12.73 -5.43
N LEU A 65 -11.00 12.27 -6.37
CA LEU A 65 -10.94 12.70 -7.77
C LEU A 65 -11.24 14.20 -7.94
N SER A 66 -12.25 14.72 -7.23
CA SER A 66 -12.56 16.16 -7.25
C SER A 66 -11.45 17.03 -6.66
N ARG A 67 -10.76 16.57 -5.61
CA ARG A 67 -9.58 17.28 -5.07
C ARG A 67 -8.43 17.32 -6.07
N ILE A 68 -8.17 16.22 -6.80
CA ILE A 68 -7.16 16.19 -7.86
C ILE A 68 -7.51 17.22 -8.94
N ALA A 69 -8.73 17.15 -9.49
CA ALA A 69 -9.18 18.05 -10.55
C ALA A 69 -9.12 19.52 -10.12
N ALA A 70 -9.70 19.87 -8.96
CA ALA A 70 -9.74 21.25 -8.48
C ALA A 70 -8.33 21.83 -8.21
N ARG A 71 -7.45 21.03 -7.60
CA ARG A 71 -6.08 21.48 -7.31
C ARG A 71 -5.21 21.52 -8.56
N PHE A 72 -5.44 20.63 -9.52
CA PHE A 72 -4.79 20.69 -10.83
C PHE A 72 -5.17 22.01 -11.52
N ASP A 73 -6.46 22.27 -11.70
CA ASP A 73 -6.95 23.50 -12.36
C ASP A 73 -6.49 24.77 -11.64
N THR A 74 -6.46 24.75 -10.29
CA THR A 74 -5.92 25.86 -9.50
C THR A 74 -4.42 26.05 -9.75
N ARG A 75 -3.63 24.98 -9.85
CA ARG A 75 -2.19 25.10 -10.14
C ARG A 75 -1.93 25.60 -11.54
N GLU A 76 -2.69 25.10 -12.52
CA GLU A 76 -2.61 25.55 -13.90
C GLU A 76 -2.93 27.02 -14.05
N SER A 77 -4.09 27.45 -13.53
CA SER A 77 -4.50 28.84 -13.61
C SER A 77 -3.60 29.80 -12.84
N ARG A 78 -3.15 29.43 -11.63
CA ARG A 78 -2.40 30.37 -10.77
C ARG A 78 -0.92 30.46 -11.06
N PHE A 79 -0.28 29.35 -11.44
CA PHE A 79 1.17 29.30 -11.55
C PHE A 79 1.68 29.21 -12.99
N TRP A 80 0.87 28.68 -13.91
CA TRP A 80 1.31 28.42 -15.29
C TRP A 80 0.56 29.22 -16.34
N ASP A 81 -0.64 29.72 -16.02
CA ASP A 81 -1.56 30.40 -16.93
C ASP A 81 -1.70 29.67 -18.28
N SER A 82 -1.73 28.34 -18.23
CA SER A 82 -1.58 27.48 -19.40
C SER A 82 -2.89 27.25 -20.17
N GLY A 83 -4.03 27.65 -19.60
CA GLY A 83 -5.37 27.32 -20.10
C GLY A 83 -5.74 25.83 -20.05
N ILE A 84 -4.84 24.96 -19.56
CA ILE A 84 -5.09 23.52 -19.46
C ILE A 84 -6.02 23.23 -18.29
N ARG A 85 -7.07 22.47 -18.55
CA ARG A 85 -8.03 21.99 -17.55
C ARG A 85 -8.14 20.49 -17.56
N LEU A 86 -8.31 19.92 -16.39
CA LEU A 86 -8.59 18.49 -16.23
C LEU A 86 -10.11 18.30 -16.15
N THR A 87 -10.70 17.92 -17.28
CA THR A 87 -12.15 17.95 -17.50
C THR A 87 -12.83 16.62 -17.16
N GLU A 88 -12.09 15.51 -17.23
CA GLU A 88 -12.65 14.19 -16.93
C GLU A 88 -11.60 13.28 -16.29
N LEU A 89 -12.04 12.45 -15.35
CA LEU A 89 -11.27 11.37 -14.73
C LEU A 89 -12.07 10.08 -14.82
N THR A 90 -11.55 9.08 -15.54
CA THR A 90 -12.23 7.80 -15.77
C THR A 90 -11.32 6.61 -15.50
N GLN A 91 -11.94 5.46 -15.23
CA GLN A 91 -11.24 4.18 -15.04
C GLN A 91 -10.19 4.23 -13.92
N ALA A 92 -10.55 4.85 -12.79
CA ALA A 92 -9.72 4.85 -11.59
C ALA A 92 -9.54 3.42 -11.08
N ARG A 93 -8.30 3.01 -10.88
CA ARG A 93 -7.94 1.67 -10.39
C ARG A 93 -6.83 1.74 -9.36
N GLN A 94 -6.89 0.83 -8.40
CA GLN A 94 -5.80 0.61 -7.47
C GLN A 94 -4.65 -0.13 -8.16
N ILE A 95 -3.43 0.39 -7.97
CA ILE A 95 -2.19 -0.28 -8.35
C ILE A 95 -1.66 -1.10 -7.17
N ALA A 96 -1.59 -0.49 -5.99
CA ALA A 96 -1.11 -1.15 -4.77
C ALA A 96 -1.70 -0.51 -3.52
N LEU A 97 -1.79 -1.29 -2.44
CA LEU A 97 -2.13 -0.82 -1.10
C LEU A 97 -0.96 -1.20 -0.18
N ARG A 98 -0.41 -0.23 0.55
CA ARG A 98 0.71 -0.40 1.49
C ARG A 98 1.86 -1.26 0.94
N PRO A 99 2.43 -0.95 -0.24
CA PRO A 99 3.46 -1.78 -0.87
C PRO A 99 4.75 -1.92 -0.05
N TRP A 100 4.99 -1.01 0.90
CA TRP A 100 6.18 -1.04 1.77
C TRP A 100 5.96 -1.80 3.07
N GLY A 101 4.76 -2.35 3.30
CA GLY A 101 4.41 -3.11 4.49
C GLY A 101 3.56 -2.34 5.49
N GLU A 102 3.08 -3.07 6.50
CA GLU A 102 2.09 -2.58 7.46
C GLU A 102 2.67 -1.54 8.45
N SER A 103 3.96 -1.56 8.75
CA SER A 103 4.57 -0.65 9.73
C SER A 103 4.75 0.80 9.20
N TYR A 104 4.63 0.99 7.89
CA TYR A 104 4.77 2.29 7.24
C TYR A 104 3.45 3.08 7.24
N ILE A 105 3.56 4.40 7.13
CA ILE A 105 2.39 5.29 7.02
C ILE A 105 1.49 4.78 5.88
N PRO A 106 0.19 4.51 6.16
CA PRO A 106 -0.73 3.94 5.18
C PRO A 106 -0.79 4.78 3.91
N ARG A 107 -0.66 4.08 2.77
CA ARG A 107 -0.71 4.68 1.44
C ARG A 107 -1.37 3.77 0.42
N ARG A 108 -2.18 4.34 -0.46
CA ARG A 108 -2.82 3.67 -1.60
C ARG A 108 -2.30 4.30 -2.89
N PHE A 109 -1.79 3.48 -3.79
CA PHE A 109 -1.34 3.88 -5.11
C PHE A 109 -2.43 3.61 -6.12
N CYS A 110 -2.77 4.61 -6.93
CA CYS A 110 -3.88 4.57 -7.87
C CYS A 110 -3.48 5.15 -9.22
N SER A 111 -4.18 4.74 -10.27
CA SER A 111 -4.02 5.25 -11.63
C SER A 111 -5.39 5.54 -12.23
N VAL A 112 -5.51 6.64 -12.96
CA VAL A 112 -6.75 7.07 -13.62
C VAL A 112 -6.43 7.65 -14.99
N ARG A 113 -7.37 7.53 -15.94
CA ARG A 113 -7.29 8.23 -17.22
C ARG A 113 -7.86 9.63 -17.05
N ALA A 114 -7.12 10.63 -17.50
CA ALA A 114 -7.54 12.01 -17.47
C ALA A 114 -7.76 12.53 -18.90
N MET A 115 -8.82 13.32 -19.06
CA MET A 115 -9.00 14.16 -20.23
C MET A 115 -8.53 15.57 -19.87
N LEU A 116 -7.57 16.08 -20.63
CA LEU A 116 -7.03 17.42 -20.52
C LEU A 116 -7.54 18.24 -21.71
N THR A 117 -8.12 19.39 -21.44
CA THR A 117 -8.63 20.30 -22.48
C THR A 117 -7.88 21.62 -22.40
N SER A 118 -7.44 22.12 -23.55
CA SER A 118 -6.82 23.45 -23.72
C SER A 118 -7.37 24.12 -24.98
N GLU A 119 -6.92 25.35 -25.25
CA GLU A 119 -7.26 26.06 -26.50
C GLU A 119 -6.81 25.32 -27.76
N ALA A 120 -5.71 24.55 -27.67
CA ALA A 120 -5.18 23.77 -28.77
C ALA A 120 -5.95 22.47 -29.04
N GLY A 121 -6.81 22.03 -28.11
CA GLY A 121 -7.63 20.83 -28.25
C GLY A 121 -7.70 19.98 -26.98
N THR A 122 -8.17 18.75 -27.16
CA THR A 122 -8.32 17.77 -26.09
C THR A 122 -7.28 16.67 -26.20
N HIS A 123 -6.68 16.30 -25.08
CA HIS A 123 -5.64 15.28 -24.97
C HIS A 123 -5.95 14.31 -23.83
N HIS A 124 -5.74 13.01 -24.05
CA HIS A 124 -5.88 12.00 -22.99
C HIS A 124 -4.53 11.69 -22.38
N SER A 125 -4.43 11.79 -21.06
CA SER A 125 -3.21 11.46 -20.31
C SER A 125 -3.53 10.48 -19.19
N ARG A 126 -2.48 9.87 -18.63
CA ARG A 126 -2.58 9.08 -17.41
C ARG A 126 -2.19 9.92 -16.20
N VAL A 127 -2.97 9.79 -15.15
CA VAL A 127 -2.67 10.40 -13.86
C VAL A 127 -2.43 9.29 -12.85
N ASP A 128 -1.21 9.26 -12.32
CA ASP A 128 -0.82 8.36 -11.25
C ASP A 128 -0.81 9.17 -9.94
N TYR A 129 -1.50 8.68 -8.92
CA TYR A 129 -1.70 9.40 -7.65
C TYR A 129 -1.60 8.48 -6.45
N ILE A 130 -1.19 9.08 -5.34
CA ILE A 130 -1.09 8.43 -4.04
C ILE A 130 -2.05 9.08 -3.07
N ILE A 131 -2.76 8.25 -2.32
CA ILE A 131 -3.57 8.68 -1.18
C ILE A 131 -2.80 8.26 0.06
N VAL A 132 -2.41 9.23 0.87
CA VAL A 132 -1.52 9.02 2.03
C VAL A 132 -2.17 9.61 3.27
N GLU A 133 -2.18 8.84 4.34
CA GLU A 133 -2.70 9.30 5.62
C GLU A 133 -1.83 10.43 6.22
N GLY A 134 -2.44 11.37 6.94
CA GLY A 134 -1.72 12.48 7.57
C GLY A 134 -1.27 13.61 6.65
N ARG A 135 -1.46 13.49 5.33
CA ARG A 135 -1.08 14.53 4.35
C ARG A 135 -2.17 15.56 4.07
N GLY A 136 -3.35 15.39 4.67
CA GLY A 136 -4.49 16.29 4.59
C GLY A 136 -4.48 17.38 5.66
N ILE A 137 -5.47 18.26 5.60
CA ILE A 137 -5.73 19.23 6.67
C ILE A 137 -6.12 18.45 7.93
N PHE A 138 -5.71 18.92 9.12
CA PHE A 138 -6.01 18.29 10.42
C PHE A 138 -5.56 16.83 10.56
N GLY A 139 -4.56 16.39 9.79
CA GLY A 139 -4.06 15.01 9.87
C GLY A 139 -4.95 13.98 9.17
N HIS A 140 -5.96 14.41 8.42
CA HIS A 140 -6.71 13.52 7.53
C HIS A 140 -5.82 13.00 6.38
N TRP A 141 -6.39 12.15 5.53
CA TRP A 141 -5.74 11.74 4.29
C TRP A 141 -5.52 12.92 3.33
N GLY A 142 -4.40 12.86 2.60
CA GLY A 142 -4.08 13.75 1.50
C GLY A 142 -3.92 12.97 0.20
N VAL A 143 -4.06 13.68 -0.92
CA VAL A 143 -3.82 13.14 -2.25
C VAL A 143 -2.74 13.95 -2.96
N GLU A 144 -1.81 13.24 -3.57
CA GLU A 144 -0.74 13.79 -4.40
C GLU A 144 -0.74 13.07 -5.75
N TRP A 145 -0.49 13.78 -6.84
CA TRP A 145 -0.68 13.26 -8.19
C TRP A 145 0.41 13.74 -9.16
N CYS A 146 0.62 12.95 -10.20
CA CYS A 146 1.46 13.25 -11.35
C CYS A 146 0.71 12.94 -12.65
N VAL A 147 0.82 13.83 -13.62
CA VAL A 147 0.28 13.66 -14.97
C VAL A 147 1.43 13.27 -15.89
N ALA A 148 1.36 12.10 -16.53
CA ALA A 148 2.48 11.49 -17.23
C ALA A 148 3.01 12.34 -18.40
N ASP A 149 2.10 12.95 -19.17
CA ASP A 149 2.45 13.66 -20.40
C ASP A 149 2.76 15.15 -20.17
N LEU A 150 3.03 15.54 -18.92
CA LEU A 150 3.13 16.93 -18.52
C LEU A 150 4.51 17.27 -17.94
N VAL A 151 5.30 18.04 -18.70
CA VAL A 151 6.71 18.33 -18.39
C VAL A 151 6.93 18.89 -16.98
N ARG A 152 6.06 19.77 -16.49
CA ARG A 152 6.13 20.32 -15.11
C ARG A 152 5.92 19.28 -14.00
N HIS A 153 5.40 18.10 -14.31
CA HIS A 153 5.27 16.98 -13.37
C HIS A 153 6.50 16.05 -13.35
N GLN A 154 7.58 16.38 -14.07
CA GLN A 154 8.82 15.60 -14.07
C GLN A 154 9.52 15.51 -12.70
N HIS A 155 9.11 16.29 -11.70
CA HIS A 155 9.54 16.12 -10.30
C HIS A 155 9.22 14.72 -9.75
N ALA A 156 8.25 14.02 -10.35
CA ALA A 156 7.88 12.65 -10.04
C ALA A 156 8.80 11.58 -10.67
N GLY A 157 9.84 12.00 -11.40
CA GLY A 157 10.64 11.14 -12.27
C GLY A 157 9.93 10.82 -13.59
N PRO A 158 10.63 10.11 -14.50
CA PRO A 158 10.06 9.73 -15.79
C PRO A 158 8.82 8.84 -15.60
N ASP A 159 7.76 9.12 -16.36
CA ASP A 159 6.52 8.35 -16.35
C ASP A 159 5.91 8.21 -14.95
N CYS A 160 5.93 9.29 -14.15
CA CYS A 160 5.37 9.37 -12.80
C CYS A 160 5.87 8.25 -11.85
N ARG A 161 7.13 7.82 -11.98
CA ARG A 161 7.69 6.70 -11.21
C ARG A 161 7.52 6.83 -9.69
N ALA A 162 7.61 8.03 -9.13
CA ALA A 162 7.45 8.27 -7.70
C ALA A 162 6.02 8.00 -7.18
N PHE A 163 5.02 8.01 -8.06
CA PHE A 163 3.61 7.73 -7.75
C PHE A 163 3.22 6.29 -8.12
N ARG A 164 4.20 5.41 -8.31
CA ARG A 164 4.02 3.99 -8.54
C ARG A 164 4.82 3.19 -7.49
N PRO A 165 4.33 2.00 -7.09
CA PRO A 165 5.02 1.15 -6.13
C PRO A 165 6.34 0.59 -6.70
#